data_AF-A0A077WX22-F1
#
_entry.id   AF-A0A077WX22-F1
#
_cell.length_a   1.000
_cell.length_b   1.000
_cell.length_c   1.000
_cell.angle_alpha   90.00
_cell.angle_beta   90.00
_cell.angle_gamma   90.00
#
_symmetry.space_group_name_H-M   'P 1'
#
loop_
_entity.id
_entity.type
_entity.pdbx_description
1 polymer ?
#
loop_
_entity_poly.entity_id
_entity_poly.type
_entity_poly.pdbx_seq_one_letter_code
_entity_poly.pdbx_strand_id
1 'polypeptide(L)'
;MTDQTTQPRIGRRAEKLDAINGRLVDRLIQELEPYSLDESIPNLEQGPKDELQVAHAQVLDYLREHMTNMFDHVKSERNAVEKLNELEQMILDAGINSGQRILPDPLSVVRALRIKIKMRELERLVTEEAKLQDENCQYMDGVAQKVVKLEERKQELIKESKRHEQASPWMIDIFLVTELHVIDCKHSCRYTD
;
A
#
# COMPACT_ATOMS: atom_id res chain seq x y z
N MET A 1 -2.86 -7.21 31.08
CA MET A 1 -3.51 -7.07 29.76
C MET A 1 -3.58 -8.46 29.17
N THR A 2 -4.65 -9.19 29.48
CA THR A 2 -4.87 -10.56 28.99
C THR A 2 -5.50 -10.47 27.62
N ASP A 3 -4.72 -10.86 26.60
CA ASP A 3 -5.21 -11.11 25.24
C ASP A 3 -6.36 -12.11 25.33
N GLN A 4 -7.57 -11.64 25.04
CA GLN A 4 -8.71 -12.52 24.82
C GLN A 4 -8.47 -13.21 23.49
N THR A 5 -7.97 -14.45 23.53
CA THR A 5 -8.00 -15.40 22.41
C THR A 5 -9.43 -15.52 21.94
N THR A 6 -9.79 -14.70 20.96
CA THR A 6 -11.09 -14.71 20.31
C THR A 6 -11.10 -15.99 19.50
N GLN A 7 -11.70 -17.06 20.02
CA GLN A 7 -11.78 -18.30 19.28
C GLN A 7 -12.40 -18.03 17.91
N PRO A 8 -11.78 -18.49 16.81
CA PRO A 8 -12.30 -18.24 15.48
C PRO A 8 -13.70 -18.84 15.39
N ARG A 9 -14.67 -18.05 14.92
CA ARG A 9 -16.05 -18.48 14.73
C ARG A 9 -16.05 -19.76 13.89
N ILE A 10 -16.55 -20.87 14.43
CA ILE A 10 -16.50 -22.17 13.74
C ILE A 10 -17.42 -22.11 12.50
N GLY A 11 -16.86 -22.32 11.31
CA GLY A 11 -17.61 -22.41 10.06
C GLY A 11 -18.15 -23.82 9.81
N ARG A 12 -19.09 -23.95 8.87
CA ARG A 12 -19.81 -25.21 8.59
C ARG A 12 -18.87 -26.36 8.23
N ARG A 13 -17.77 -26.06 7.53
CA ARG A 13 -16.76 -27.07 7.18
C ARG A 13 -15.96 -27.55 8.39
N ALA A 14 -15.63 -26.66 9.31
CA ALA A 14 -14.95 -27.01 10.56
C ALA A 14 -15.86 -27.87 11.45
N GLU A 15 -17.14 -27.50 11.58
CA GLU A 15 -18.14 -28.33 12.28
C GLU A 15 -18.25 -29.73 11.67
N LYS A 16 -18.24 -29.81 10.32
CA LYS A 16 -18.30 -31.10 9.63
C LYS A 16 -17.05 -31.95 9.88
N LEU A 17 -15.87 -31.33 9.98
CA LEU A 17 -14.63 -32.02 10.34
C LEU A 17 -14.73 -32.59 11.76
N ASP A 18 -15.21 -31.80 12.72
CA ASP A 18 -15.41 -32.25 14.11
C ASP A 18 -16.41 -33.41 14.18
N ALA A 19 -17.52 -33.31 13.45
CA ALA A 19 -18.51 -34.39 13.37
C ALA A 19 -17.96 -35.67 12.71
N ILE A 20 -16.98 -35.57 11.81
CA ILE A 20 -16.32 -36.75 11.22
C ILE A 20 -15.34 -37.36 12.24
N ASN A 21 -14.54 -36.54 12.91
CA ASN A 21 -13.58 -36.99 13.90
C ASN A 21 -14.27 -37.69 15.09
N GLY A 22 -15.34 -37.08 15.63
CA GLY A 22 -16.13 -37.69 16.70
C GLY A 22 -16.70 -39.06 16.30
N ARG A 23 -17.32 -39.14 15.11
CA ARG A 23 -17.85 -40.41 14.58
C ARG A 23 -16.78 -41.47 14.35
N LEU A 24 -15.56 -41.07 14.00
CA LEU A 24 -14.44 -42.00 13.83
C LEU A 24 -14.00 -42.58 15.18
N VAL A 25 -13.85 -41.73 16.20
CA VAL A 25 -13.51 -42.15 17.57
C VAL A 25 -14.59 -43.08 18.12
N ASP A 26 -15.86 -42.68 18.02
CA ASP A 26 -16.99 -43.47 18.51
C ASP A 26 -17.06 -44.84 17.84
N ARG A 27 -16.89 -44.89 16.51
CA ARG A 27 -16.88 -46.16 15.77
C ARG A 27 -15.71 -47.04 16.16
N LEU A 28 -14.51 -46.49 16.33
CA LEU A 28 -13.35 -47.27 16.76
C LEU A 28 -13.55 -47.90 18.14
N ILE A 29 -14.15 -47.15 19.07
CA ILE A 29 -14.47 -47.65 20.41
C ILE A 29 -15.54 -48.73 20.34
N GLN A 30 -16.60 -48.52 19.56
CA GLN A 30 -17.68 -49.49 19.36
C GLN A 30 -17.19 -50.81 18.76
N GLU A 31 -16.14 -50.82 17.95
CA GLU A 31 -15.55 -52.06 17.42
C GLU A 31 -14.65 -52.77 18.47
N LEU A 32 -14.21 -52.05 19.51
CA LEU A 32 -13.41 -52.59 20.62
C LEU A 32 -14.25 -53.04 21.81
N GLU A 33 -15.48 -52.55 21.96
CA GLU A 33 -16.48 -53.01 22.93
C GLU A 33 -16.90 -54.49 22.79
N PRO A 34 -17.19 -55.04 21.59
CA PRO A 34 -17.70 -56.40 21.43
C PRO A 34 -16.64 -57.50 21.58
N TYR A 35 -15.36 -57.16 21.84
CA TYR A 35 -14.40 -58.17 22.26
C TYR A 35 -14.78 -58.65 23.65
N SER A 36 -15.64 -59.66 23.67
CA SER A 36 -15.92 -60.48 24.82
C SER A 36 -14.58 -60.91 25.42
N LEU A 37 -14.29 -60.39 26.62
CA LEU A 37 -13.11 -60.80 27.39
C LEU A 37 -13.16 -62.32 27.65
N ASP A 38 -14.35 -62.93 27.61
CA ASP A 38 -14.55 -64.38 27.71
C ASP A 38 -14.07 -65.13 26.47
N GLU A 39 -14.19 -64.56 25.26
CA GLU A 39 -13.64 -65.16 24.04
C GLU A 39 -12.12 -64.95 23.95
N SER A 40 -11.65 -63.81 24.45
CA SER A 40 -10.25 -63.40 24.38
C SER A 40 -9.38 -64.11 25.42
N ILE A 41 -9.94 -64.37 26.62
CA ILE A 41 -9.26 -65.00 27.76
C ILE A 41 -10.23 -65.99 28.43
N PRO A 42 -10.47 -67.17 27.82
CA PRO A 42 -11.52 -68.10 28.26
C PRO A 42 -11.28 -68.75 29.63
N ASN A 43 -10.02 -68.83 30.08
CA ASN A 43 -9.63 -69.53 31.32
C ASN A 43 -9.56 -68.61 32.55
N LEU A 44 -10.11 -67.39 32.48
CA LEU A 44 -10.03 -66.44 33.58
C LEU A 44 -11.06 -66.78 34.68
N GLU A 45 -10.65 -66.72 35.95
CA GLU A 45 -11.57 -66.87 37.10
C GLU A 45 -12.51 -65.66 37.21
N GLN A 46 -13.69 -65.82 37.84
CA GLN A 46 -14.72 -64.76 37.90
C GLN A 46 -14.27 -63.47 38.60
N GLY A 47 -13.53 -63.54 39.71
CA GLY A 47 -13.03 -62.33 40.39
C GLY A 47 -12.12 -61.48 39.50
N PRO A 48 -11.08 -62.07 38.88
CA PRO A 48 -10.23 -61.37 37.91
C PRO A 48 -10.96 -60.89 36.65
N LYS A 49 -12.10 -61.50 36.27
CA LYS A 49 -12.93 -61.03 35.14
C LYS A 49 -13.56 -59.67 35.41
N ASP A 50 -14.08 -59.44 36.61
CA ASP A 50 -14.69 -58.16 36.98
C ASP A 50 -13.64 -57.05 36.98
N GLU A 51 -12.44 -57.32 37.53
CA GLU A 51 -11.31 -56.38 37.48
C GLU A 51 -10.87 -56.09 36.04
N LEU A 52 -10.87 -57.10 35.17
CA LEU A 52 -10.51 -56.95 33.77
C LEU A 52 -11.56 -56.15 32.98
N GLN A 53 -12.85 -56.30 33.28
CA GLN A 53 -13.91 -55.48 32.68
C GLN A 53 -13.74 -54.00 33.07
N VAL A 54 -13.41 -53.72 34.33
CA VAL A 54 -13.12 -52.36 34.79
C VAL A 54 -11.89 -51.80 34.07
N ALA A 55 -10.81 -52.58 33.97
CA ALA A 55 -9.60 -52.16 33.26
C ALA A 55 -9.87 -51.92 31.76
N HIS A 56 -10.67 -52.74 31.11
CA HIS A 56 -11.07 -52.57 29.70
C HIS A 56 -11.87 -51.29 29.50
N ALA A 57 -12.86 -51.02 30.36
CA ALA A 57 -13.62 -49.76 30.31
C ALA A 57 -12.71 -48.53 30.49
N GLN A 58 -11.75 -48.59 31.42
CA GLN A 58 -10.76 -47.52 31.60
C GLN A 58 -9.89 -47.29 30.36
N VAL A 59 -9.50 -48.36 29.67
CA VAL A 59 -8.74 -48.25 28.41
C VAL A 59 -9.58 -47.60 27.32
N LEU A 60 -10.86 -47.96 27.18
CA LEU A 60 -11.75 -47.34 26.20
C LEU A 60 -11.96 -45.85 26.48
N ASP A 61 -12.17 -45.47 27.73
CA ASP A 61 -12.31 -44.08 28.14
C ASP A 61 -11.03 -43.28 27.87
N TYR A 62 -9.87 -43.84 28.25
CA TYR A 62 -8.57 -43.24 27.95
C TYR A 62 -8.36 -43.06 26.45
N LEU A 63 -8.66 -44.07 25.63
CA LEU A 63 -8.52 -43.99 24.17
C LEU A 63 -9.42 -42.90 23.59
N ARG A 64 -10.68 -42.81 24.05
CA ARG A 64 -11.63 -41.77 23.63
C ARG A 64 -11.06 -40.38 23.89
N GLU A 65 -10.67 -40.12 25.12
CA GLU A 65 -10.13 -38.82 25.54
C GLU A 65 -8.83 -38.51 24.81
N HIS A 66 -7.89 -39.45 24.79
CA HIS A 66 -6.58 -39.25 24.19
C HIS A 66 -6.66 -38.97 22.68
N MET A 67 -7.46 -39.75 21.94
CA MET A 67 -7.64 -39.52 20.51
C MET A 67 -8.32 -38.17 20.23
N THR A 68 -9.33 -37.81 21.02
CA THR A 68 -10.03 -36.52 20.88
C THR A 68 -9.05 -35.36 21.11
N ASN A 69 -8.26 -35.43 22.17
CA ASN A 69 -7.22 -34.44 22.48
C ASN A 69 -6.15 -34.36 21.39
N MET A 70 -5.74 -35.50 20.80
CA MET A 70 -4.81 -35.50 19.66
C MET A 70 -5.40 -34.83 18.42
N PHE A 71 -6.67 -35.09 18.09
CA PHE A 71 -7.33 -34.40 16.98
C PHE A 71 -7.44 -32.90 17.24
N ASP A 72 -7.79 -32.50 18.45
CA ASP A 72 -7.83 -31.09 18.84
C ASP A 72 -6.45 -30.43 18.77
N HIS A 73 -5.42 -31.13 19.22
CA HIS A 73 -4.04 -30.67 19.11
C HIS A 73 -3.64 -30.45 17.65
N VAL A 74 -3.82 -31.44 16.77
CA VAL A 74 -3.49 -31.32 15.33
C VAL A 74 -4.31 -30.22 14.65
N LYS A 75 -5.60 -30.09 14.98
CA LYS A 75 -6.45 -29.00 14.47
C LYS A 75 -5.89 -27.63 14.86
N SER A 76 -5.46 -27.48 16.11
CA SER A 76 -4.89 -26.23 16.62
C SER A 76 -3.51 -25.94 16.02
N GLU A 77 -2.61 -26.92 15.98
CA GLU A 77 -1.24 -26.78 15.44
C GLU A 77 -1.26 -26.36 13.97
N ARG A 78 -2.22 -26.87 13.19
CA ARG A 78 -2.34 -26.58 11.75
C ARG A 78 -3.20 -25.36 11.43
N ASN A 79 -3.78 -24.71 12.44
CA ASN A 79 -4.83 -23.69 12.29
C ASN A 79 -5.94 -24.16 11.32
N ALA A 80 -6.37 -25.41 11.47
CA ALA A 80 -7.27 -26.05 10.50
C ALA A 80 -8.63 -25.34 10.43
N VAL A 81 -9.16 -24.91 11.59
CA VAL A 81 -10.46 -24.20 11.66
C VAL A 81 -10.41 -22.90 10.89
N GLU A 82 -9.38 -22.08 11.10
CA GLU A 82 -9.19 -20.81 10.42
C GLU A 82 -9.10 -21.00 8.90
N LYS A 83 -8.24 -21.92 8.43
CA LYS A 83 -8.08 -22.22 7.00
C LYS A 83 -9.37 -22.75 6.35
N LEU A 84 -10.15 -23.55 7.07
CA LEU A 84 -11.44 -24.04 6.57
C LEU A 84 -12.48 -22.92 6.47
N ASN A 85 -12.46 -21.98 7.41
CA ASN A 85 -13.31 -20.79 7.37
C ASN A 85 -12.92 -19.85 6.22
N GLU A 86 -11.62 -19.59 6.04
CA GLU A 86 -11.09 -18.82 4.90
C GLU A 86 -11.49 -19.46 3.58
N LEU A 87 -11.38 -20.79 3.47
CA LEU A 87 -11.81 -21.53 2.30
C LEU A 87 -13.31 -21.39 2.04
N GLU A 88 -14.14 -21.43 3.08
CA GLU A 88 -15.58 -21.22 2.95
C GLU A 88 -15.90 -19.81 2.46
N GLN A 89 -15.21 -18.80 2.99
CA GLN A 89 -15.33 -17.42 2.53
C GLN A 89 -14.92 -17.28 1.04
N MET A 90 -13.78 -17.85 0.64
CA MET A 90 -13.34 -17.85 -0.76
C MET A 90 -14.36 -18.50 -1.70
N ILE A 91 -15.04 -19.56 -1.25
CA ILE A 91 -16.08 -20.23 -2.04
C ILE A 91 -17.32 -19.34 -2.18
N LEU A 92 -17.72 -18.63 -1.13
CA LEU A 92 -18.82 -17.67 -1.18
C LEU A 92 -18.50 -16.51 -2.13
N ASP A 93 -17.32 -15.92 -2.00
CA ASP A 93 -16.86 -14.81 -2.84
C ASP A 93 -16.75 -15.21 -4.32
N ALA A 94 -16.31 -16.44 -4.59
CA ALA A 94 -16.22 -16.99 -5.94
C ALA A 94 -17.59 -17.34 -6.54
N GLY A 95 -18.55 -17.77 -5.72
CA GLY A 95 -19.92 -18.08 -6.17
C GLY A 95 -20.64 -16.88 -6.77
N ILE A 96 -20.34 -15.68 -6.25
CA ILE A 96 -20.87 -14.40 -6.75
C ILE A 96 -20.29 -14.04 -8.13
N ASN A 97 -19.06 -14.48 -8.44
CA ASN A 97 -18.31 -14.10 -9.64
C ASN A 97 -18.04 -15.30 -10.57
N SER A 98 -19.02 -16.21 -10.70
CA SER A 98 -18.86 -17.55 -11.29
C SER A 98 -18.64 -17.57 -12.81
N GLY A 99 -17.46 -17.11 -13.23
CA GLY A 99 -16.85 -17.49 -14.50
C GLY A 99 -16.24 -18.90 -14.45
N GLN A 100 -15.84 -19.40 -15.62
CA GLN A 100 -15.17 -20.69 -15.78
C GLN A 100 -13.91 -20.75 -14.90
N ARG A 101 -13.81 -21.77 -14.03
CA ARG A 101 -12.68 -21.97 -13.11
C ARG A 101 -11.45 -22.42 -13.89
N ILE A 102 -10.67 -21.46 -14.38
CA ILE A 102 -9.36 -21.71 -14.98
C ILE A 102 -8.34 -21.68 -13.84
N LEU A 103 -7.61 -22.79 -13.62
CA LEU A 103 -6.42 -22.73 -12.77
C LEU A 103 -5.50 -21.65 -13.36
N PRO A 104 -5.17 -20.59 -12.61
CA PRO A 104 -4.39 -19.52 -13.17
C PRO A 104 -3.00 -20.02 -13.50
N ASP A 105 -2.55 -19.77 -14.73
CA ASP A 105 -1.17 -20.03 -15.12
C ASP A 105 -0.22 -19.14 -14.26
N PRO A 106 0.93 -19.68 -13.80
CA PRO A 106 1.86 -18.91 -12.97
C PRO A 106 2.27 -17.56 -13.58
N LEU A 107 2.45 -17.48 -14.90
CA LEU A 107 2.82 -16.22 -15.56
C LEU A 107 1.68 -15.20 -15.46
N SER A 108 0.44 -15.64 -15.60
CA SER A 108 -0.76 -14.83 -15.45
C SER A 108 -0.90 -14.25 -14.05
N VAL A 109 -0.59 -15.01 -13.00
CA VAL A 109 -0.59 -14.53 -11.61
C VAL A 109 0.46 -13.43 -11.41
N VAL A 110 1.70 -13.69 -11.83
CA VAL A 110 2.79 -12.71 -11.71
C VAL A 110 2.45 -11.43 -12.47
N ARG A 111 1.87 -11.56 -13.68
CA ARG A 111 1.43 -10.43 -14.49
C ARG A 111 0.34 -9.63 -13.77
N ALA A 112 -0.68 -10.28 -13.23
CA ALA A 112 -1.78 -9.62 -12.52
C ALA A 112 -1.27 -8.85 -11.28
N LEU A 113 -0.38 -9.44 -10.50
CA LEU A 113 0.24 -8.78 -9.35
C LEU A 113 1.08 -7.56 -9.78
N ARG A 114 1.84 -7.70 -10.87
CA ARG A 114 2.65 -6.60 -11.42
C ARG A 114 1.79 -5.47 -11.96
N ILE A 115 0.63 -5.75 -12.54
CA ILE A 115 -0.31 -4.73 -13.03
C ILE A 115 -0.72 -3.80 -11.89
N LYS A 116 -1.11 -4.33 -10.72
CA LYS A 116 -1.51 -3.50 -9.57
C LYS A 116 -0.40 -2.55 -9.10
N ILE A 117 0.85 -3.00 -9.16
CA ILE A 117 2.01 -2.16 -8.82
C ILE A 117 2.20 -1.08 -9.89
N LYS A 118 2.15 -1.46 -11.17
CA LYS A 118 2.29 -0.51 -12.28
C LYS A 118 1.17 0.53 -12.33
N MET A 119 -0.06 0.19 -11.95
CA MET A 119 -1.16 1.15 -11.88
C MET A 119 -0.91 2.21 -10.80
N ARG A 120 -0.48 1.81 -9.60
CA ARG A 120 -0.11 2.76 -8.55
C ARG A 120 1.02 3.69 -8.96
N GLU A 121 2.02 3.15 -9.65
CA GLU A 121 3.13 3.97 -10.16
C GLU A 121 2.68 4.93 -11.27
N LEU A 122 1.77 4.49 -12.14
CA LEU A 122 1.17 5.35 -13.16
C LEU A 122 0.41 6.52 -12.52
N GLU A 123 -0.40 6.27 -11.49
CA GLU A 123 -1.12 7.31 -10.75
C GLU A 123 -0.16 8.33 -10.11
N ARG A 124 0.96 7.86 -9.56
CA ARG A 124 2.03 8.72 -9.02
C ARG A 124 2.62 9.61 -10.11
N LEU A 125 2.98 9.03 -11.26
CA LEU A 125 3.58 9.76 -12.38
C LEU A 125 2.62 10.79 -12.99
N VAL A 126 1.34 10.46 -13.15
CA VAL A 126 0.31 11.41 -13.63
C VAL A 126 0.19 12.61 -12.69
N THR A 127 0.24 12.36 -11.38
CA THR A 127 0.19 13.43 -10.38
C THR A 127 1.44 14.31 -10.43
N GLU A 128 2.61 13.72 -10.64
CA GLU A 128 3.88 14.43 -10.77
C GLU A 128 3.96 15.27 -12.05
N GLU A 129 3.49 14.71 -13.17
CA GLU A 129 3.39 15.43 -14.44
C GLU A 129 2.48 16.67 -14.31
N ALA A 130 1.31 16.51 -13.68
CA ALA A 130 0.39 17.64 -13.47
C ALA A 130 1.01 18.76 -12.64
N LYS A 131 1.80 18.42 -11.60
CA LYS A 131 2.53 19.41 -10.80
C LYS A 131 3.58 20.16 -11.63
N LEU A 132 4.38 19.42 -12.40
CA LEU A 132 5.41 20.04 -13.25
C LEU A 132 4.81 20.92 -14.34
N GLN A 133 3.64 20.53 -14.89
CA GLN A 133 2.90 21.38 -15.84
C GLN A 133 2.44 22.68 -15.18
N ASP A 134 1.90 22.63 -13.95
CA ASP A 134 1.50 23.83 -13.21
C ASP A 134 2.70 24.74 -12.90
N GLU A 135 3.80 24.18 -12.41
CA GLU A 135 5.05 24.92 -12.17
C GLU A 135 5.58 25.58 -13.45
N ASN A 136 5.59 24.86 -14.58
CA ASN A 136 6.00 25.42 -15.87
C ASN A 136 5.11 26.57 -16.32
N CYS A 137 3.79 26.46 -16.14
CA CYS A 137 2.87 27.57 -16.41
C CYS A 137 3.24 28.81 -15.58
N GLN A 138 3.47 28.64 -14.27
CA GLN A 138 3.89 29.73 -13.40
C GLN A 138 5.21 30.36 -13.82
N TYR A 139 6.20 29.54 -14.21
CA TYR A 139 7.48 30.05 -14.73
C TYR A 139 7.31 30.82 -16.03
N MET A 140 6.50 30.32 -16.96
CA MET A 140 6.23 30.98 -18.23
C MET A 140 5.53 32.32 -18.04
N ASP A 141 4.58 32.41 -17.11
CA ASP A 141 3.95 33.68 -16.73
C ASP A 141 4.96 34.66 -16.14
N GLY A 142 5.85 34.18 -15.27
CA GLY A 142 6.93 34.97 -14.69
C GLY A 142 7.92 35.49 -15.75
N VAL A 143 8.24 34.67 -16.76
CA VAL A 143 9.08 35.08 -17.90
C VAL A 143 8.35 36.11 -18.76
N ALA A 144 7.07 35.89 -19.09
CA ALA A 144 6.26 36.82 -19.87
C ALA A 144 6.21 38.21 -19.21
N GLN A 145 5.98 38.26 -17.89
CA GLN A 145 6.00 39.52 -17.14
C GLN A 145 7.36 40.23 -17.20
N LYS A 146 8.47 39.48 -17.09
CA LYS A 146 9.82 40.06 -17.21
C LYS A 146 10.08 40.59 -18.62
N VAL A 147 9.64 39.90 -19.65
CA VAL A 147 9.77 40.35 -21.05
C VAL A 147 9.01 41.67 -21.26
N VAL A 148 7.78 41.78 -20.75
CA VAL A 148 7.01 43.03 -20.82
C VAL A 148 7.76 44.18 -20.13
N LYS A 149 8.23 43.98 -18.89
CA LYS A 149 8.99 45.00 -18.15
C LYS A 149 10.28 45.42 -18.87
N LEU A 150 10.98 44.47 -19.49
CA LEU A 150 12.19 44.76 -20.26
C LEU A 150 11.87 45.58 -21.52
N GLU A 151 10.78 45.29 -22.21
CA GLU A 151 10.37 46.05 -23.39
C GLU A 151 9.91 47.47 -23.01
N GLU A 152 9.18 47.64 -21.91
CA GLU A 152 8.85 48.96 -21.35
C GLU A 152 10.12 49.76 -21.02
N ARG A 153 11.06 49.15 -20.29
CA ARG A 153 12.32 49.81 -19.92
C ARG A 153 13.16 50.19 -21.13
N LYS A 154 13.20 49.32 -22.14
CA LYS A 154 13.86 49.60 -23.42
C LYS A 154 13.22 50.80 -24.12
N GLN A 155 11.89 50.91 -24.12
CA GLN A 155 11.20 52.08 -24.69
C GLN A 155 11.49 53.37 -23.93
N GLU A 156 11.59 53.32 -22.59
CA GLU A 156 12.00 54.48 -21.78
C GLU A 156 13.41 54.95 -22.14
N LEU A 157 14.37 54.03 -22.20
CA LEU A 157 15.76 54.34 -22.57
C LEU A 157 15.86 54.93 -23.98
N ILE A 158 15.07 54.44 -24.94
CA ILE A 158 14.98 55.02 -26.28
C ILE A 158 14.47 56.47 -26.23
N LYS A 159 13.45 56.76 -25.40
CA LYS A 159 12.93 58.12 -25.23
C LYS A 159 13.95 59.04 -24.57
N GLU A 160 14.65 58.57 -23.54
CA GLU A 160 15.73 59.32 -22.87
C GLU A 160 16.89 59.60 -23.84
N SER A 161 17.35 58.59 -24.59
CA SER A 161 18.38 58.77 -25.63
C SER A 161 17.98 59.84 -26.64
N LYS A 162 16.75 59.80 -27.16
CA LYS A 162 16.24 60.82 -28.09
C LYS A 162 16.19 62.23 -27.46
N ARG A 163 15.84 62.35 -26.18
CA ARG A 163 15.88 63.64 -25.47
C ARG A 163 17.31 64.14 -25.34
N HIS A 164 18.26 63.28 -25.01
CA HIS A 164 19.68 63.63 -24.95
C HIS A 164 20.24 64.03 -26.32
N GLU A 165 19.88 63.33 -27.40
CA GLU A 165 20.25 63.68 -28.77
C GLU A 165 19.71 65.05 -29.17
N GLN A 166 18.43 65.32 -28.90
CA GLN A 166 17.83 66.64 -29.12
C GLN A 166 18.43 67.72 -28.20
N ALA A 167 19.01 67.29 -27.07
CA ALA A 167 19.57 68.20 -26.09
C ALA A 167 20.99 68.66 -26.35
N SER A 168 21.74 67.82 -27.05
CA SER A 168 23.14 68.04 -27.35
C SER A 168 23.42 69.35 -28.12
N PRO A 169 22.65 69.72 -29.17
CA PRO A 169 22.92 70.94 -29.93
C PRO A 169 22.83 72.22 -29.10
N TRP A 170 21.83 72.36 -28.22
CA TRP A 170 21.71 73.57 -27.39
C TRP A 170 22.77 73.65 -26.30
N MET A 171 23.24 72.51 -25.77
CA MET A 171 24.38 72.53 -24.85
C MET A 171 25.68 72.92 -25.55
N ILE A 172 25.89 72.46 -26.79
CA ILE A 172 27.05 72.86 -27.61
C ILE A 172 26.98 74.37 -27.92
N ASP A 173 25.81 74.89 -28.30
CA ASP A 173 25.62 76.31 -28.60
C ASP A 173 25.83 77.20 -27.36
N ILE A 174 25.32 76.80 -26.19
CA ILE A 174 25.58 77.52 -24.93
C ILE A 174 27.08 77.52 -24.59
N PHE A 175 27.76 76.39 -24.81
CA PHE A 175 29.21 76.27 -24.55
C PHE A 175 30.01 77.17 -25.50
N LEU A 176 29.68 77.19 -26.79
CA LEU A 176 30.33 78.06 -27.77
C LEU A 176 30.08 79.54 -27.48
N VAL A 177 28.85 79.92 -27.09
CA VAL A 177 28.51 81.30 -26.73
C VAL A 177 29.22 81.74 -25.45
N THR A 178 29.33 80.87 -24.44
CA THR A 178 30.04 81.19 -23.19
C THR A 178 31.55 81.26 -23.38
N GLU A 179 32.16 80.39 -24.18
CA GLU A 179 33.58 80.53 -24.55
C GLU A 179 33.85 81.81 -25.35
N LEU A 180 32.98 82.16 -26.31
CA LEU A 180 33.06 83.44 -27.03
C LEU A 180 32.95 84.64 -26.09
N HIS A 181 32.02 84.62 -25.13
CA HIS A 181 31.87 85.69 -24.14
C HIS A 181 33.09 85.82 -23.22
N VAL A 182 33.71 84.70 -22.83
CA VAL A 182 34.95 84.70 -22.02
C VAL A 182 36.14 85.24 -22.82
N ILE A 183 36.20 84.96 -24.13
CA ILE A 183 37.24 85.51 -25.02
C ILE A 183 37.04 87.02 -25.21
N ASP A 184 35.82 87.49 -25.45
CA ASP A 184 35.52 88.93 -25.60
C ASP A 184 35.77 89.72 -24.30
N CYS A 185 35.45 89.14 -23.14
CA CYS A 185 35.70 89.78 -21.85
C CYS A 185 37.21 89.87 -21.54
N LYS A 186 38.01 88.89 -21.96
CA LYS A 186 39.49 88.95 -21.89
C LYS A 186 40.09 89.96 -22.88
N HIS A 187 39.47 90.18 -24.04
CA HIS A 187 39.92 91.17 -25.01
C HIS A 187 39.58 92.60 -24.58
N SER A 188 38.43 92.82 -23.93
CA SER A 188 38.02 94.15 -23.44
C SER A 188 38.88 94.64 -22.26
N CYS A 189 39.39 93.74 -21.41
CA CYS A 189 40.29 94.11 -20.32
C CYS A 189 41.75 94.41 -20.74
N ARG A 190 42.12 94.30 -22.02
CA ARG A 190 43.48 94.64 -22.51
C ARG A 190 43.59 96.03 -23.15
N TYR A 191 42.50 96.80 -23.20
CA TYR A 191 42.47 98.13 -23.83
C TYR A 191 42.26 99.29 -22.85
N THR A 192 42.36 99.05 -21.55
CA THR A 192 42.46 100.09 -20.52
C THR A 192 43.81 100.00 -19.83
N ASP A 193 44.84 100.50 -20.47
CA ASP A 193 46.06 101.08 -19.88
C ASP A 193 46.79 101.93 -20.94
#